data_AF-A0A3N9USW7-F1
#
_entry.id   AF-A0A3N9USW7-F1
#
_cell.length_a   1.000
_cell.length_b   1.000
_cell.length_c   1.000
_cell.angle_alpha   90.00
_cell.angle_beta   90.00
_cell.angle_gamma   90.00
#
_symmetry.space_group_name_H-M   'P 1'
#
loop_
_entity.id
_entity.type
_entity.pdbx_description
1 polymer ?
#
loop_
_entity_poly.entity_id
_entity_poly.type
_entity_poly.pdbx_seq_one_letter_code
_entity_poly.pdbx_strand_id
1 'polypeptide(L)'
;MDLEFGGKKREPDIRRLFDMQEVILDQAWLKTAENFELYYMYRDLFLSRSDADRLRDQGIRYDITIIPPHMLGCEYIKTAGHYHPNIPGGSITYPEIYEVLEGEALYLCQKTDLSDVVVVNAAAGDKVLVPPDYGHITINRSNKTLKMANFVARDFSSLYYPIKEKAGGAYFFTKDGWIKNERCPEAVELRRAEAPSAAQLRRLGLTKGREMYPLIKEKGILEFLTHPEKHLDQFEGMI
;
A
#
# COMPACT_ATOMS: atom_id res chain seq x y z
N MET A 1 11.09 -13.60 9.06
CA MET A 1 9.75 -14.10 8.70
C MET A 1 9.90 -15.03 7.51
N ASP A 2 9.23 -16.17 7.48
CA ASP A 2 9.32 -17.12 6.37
C ASP A 2 8.04 -17.05 5.52
N LEU A 3 8.19 -17.03 4.20
CA LEU A 3 7.09 -17.15 3.25
C LEU A 3 7.42 -18.24 2.23
N GLU A 4 6.53 -19.22 2.09
CA GLU A 4 6.55 -20.15 0.95
C GLU A 4 5.60 -19.63 -0.13
N PHE A 5 6.10 -19.51 -1.37
CA PHE A 5 5.28 -19.10 -2.52
C PHE A 5 5.73 -19.80 -3.80
N GLY A 6 4.82 -20.56 -4.41
CA GLY A 6 5.12 -21.40 -5.58
C GLY A 6 6.03 -22.58 -5.25
N GLY A 7 5.87 -23.20 -4.07
CA GLY A 7 6.68 -24.33 -3.62
C GLY A 7 8.13 -23.98 -3.29
N LYS A 8 8.42 -22.71 -3.01
CA LYS A 8 9.76 -22.22 -2.67
C LYS A 8 9.71 -21.26 -1.51
N LYS A 9 10.68 -21.36 -0.60
CA LYS A 9 10.97 -20.32 0.39
C LYS A 9 11.41 -19.05 -0.34
N ARG A 10 10.88 -17.91 0.08
CA ARG A 10 11.21 -16.59 -0.44
C ARG A 10 11.92 -15.79 0.64
N GLU A 11 12.95 -15.07 0.23
CA GLU A 11 13.66 -14.14 1.10
C GLU A 11 13.00 -12.75 0.98
N PRO A 12 12.71 -12.07 2.09
CA PRO A 12 12.14 -10.73 2.07
C PRO A 12 13.22 -9.64 2.02
N ASP A 13 12.85 -8.50 1.44
CA ASP A 13 13.45 -7.22 1.83
C ASP A 13 12.88 -6.82 3.19
N ILE A 14 13.75 -6.56 4.15
CA ILE A 14 13.37 -6.27 5.53
C ILE A 14 13.44 -4.76 5.76
N ARG A 15 12.33 -4.14 6.15
CA ARG A 15 12.35 -2.77 6.68
C ARG A 15 12.66 -2.81 8.15
N ARG A 16 13.69 -2.08 8.59
CA ARG A 16 14.05 -1.90 10.00
C ARG A 16 13.65 -0.52 10.50
N LEU A 17 13.57 -0.36 11.82
CA LEU A 17 13.19 0.91 12.45
C LEU A 17 14.08 2.06 11.98
N PHE A 18 15.38 1.82 11.89
CA PHE A 18 16.33 2.87 11.52
C PHE A 18 16.27 3.25 10.04
N ASP A 19 15.59 2.47 9.20
CA ASP A 19 15.30 2.86 7.82
C ASP A 19 14.11 3.82 7.72
N MET A 20 13.38 4.04 8.83
CA MET A 20 12.17 4.83 8.91
C MET A 20 12.29 6.06 9.83
N GLN A 21 13.48 6.39 10.32
CA GLN A 21 13.70 7.45 11.32
C GLN A 21 13.06 8.79 10.94
N GLU A 22 13.13 9.12 9.66
CA GLU A 22 12.61 10.38 9.10
C GLU A 22 11.09 10.48 9.14
N VAL A 23 10.37 9.37 9.34
CA VAL A 23 8.90 9.31 9.28
C VAL A 23 8.25 8.80 10.57
N ILE A 24 9.01 8.74 11.67
CA ILE A 24 8.48 8.39 13.00
C ILE A 24 7.97 9.65 13.70
N LEU A 25 6.76 9.56 14.27
CA LEU A 25 6.17 10.65 15.03
C LEU A 25 6.92 10.90 16.36
N ASP A 26 7.11 9.85 17.15
CA ASP A 26 7.70 9.93 18.49
C ASP A 26 9.24 9.91 18.42
N GLN A 27 9.82 11.07 18.11
CA GLN A 27 11.27 11.27 18.00
C GLN A 27 11.99 11.14 19.36
N ALA A 28 11.28 11.32 20.48
CA ALA A 28 11.87 11.13 21.81
C ALA A 28 12.06 9.65 22.12
N TRP A 29 11.03 8.83 21.86
CA TRP A 29 11.12 7.37 21.94
C TRP A 29 12.19 6.82 20.99
N LEU A 30 12.20 7.28 19.73
CA LEU A 30 13.13 6.79 18.70
C LEU A 30 14.60 6.90 19.11
N LYS A 31 14.99 7.98 19.81
CA LYS A 31 16.37 8.17 20.31
C LYS A 31 16.86 7.09 21.28
N THR A 32 15.93 6.39 21.92
CA THR A 32 16.21 5.35 22.91
C THR A 32 15.91 3.94 22.40
N ALA A 33 15.27 3.82 21.23
CA ALA A 33 14.86 2.56 20.66
C ALA A 33 16.04 1.83 20.00
N GLU A 34 16.07 0.51 20.15
CA GLU A 34 17.00 -0.34 19.39
C GLU A 34 16.51 -0.48 17.94
N ASN A 35 17.43 -0.82 17.03
CA ASN A 35 17.05 -1.09 15.66
C ASN A 35 16.49 -2.52 15.52
N PHE A 36 15.20 -2.64 15.21
CA PHE A 36 14.53 -3.92 15.00
C PHE A 36 13.77 -3.97 13.68
N GLU A 37 13.35 -5.17 13.28
CA GLU A 37 12.62 -5.41 12.03
C GLU A 37 11.16 -4.98 12.18
N LEU A 38 10.68 -4.13 11.27
CA LEU A 38 9.33 -3.62 11.25
C LEU A 38 8.41 -4.48 10.36
N TYR A 39 8.81 -4.71 9.11
CA TYR A 39 8.00 -5.47 8.17
C TYR A 39 8.84 -6.08 7.04
N TYR A 40 8.24 -7.04 6.35
CA TYR A 40 8.90 -7.90 5.38
C TYR A 40 8.19 -7.76 4.03
N MET A 41 8.94 -7.43 2.98
CA MET A 41 8.42 -7.26 1.62
C MET A 41 8.97 -8.37 0.72
N TYR A 42 8.08 -9.12 0.10
CA TYR A 42 8.41 -10.16 -0.86
C TYR A 42 7.98 -9.66 -2.23
N ARG A 43 8.96 -9.24 -3.04
CA ARG A 43 8.72 -8.61 -4.33
C ARG A 43 8.77 -9.64 -5.46
N ASP A 44 8.06 -9.35 -6.54
CA ASP A 44 8.11 -10.10 -7.80
C ASP A 44 7.82 -11.60 -7.65
N LEU A 45 6.74 -11.90 -6.93
CA LEU A 45 6.31 -13.26 -6.63
C LEU A 45 5.53 -13.89 -7.79
N PHE A 46 5.80 -15.16 -8.04
CA PHE A 46 5.09 -15.97 -9.04
C PHE A 46 4.98 -17.44 -8.61
N LEU A 47 3.85 -18.09 -8.93
CA LEU A 47 3.57 -19.49 -8.61
C LEU A 47 4.25 -20.45 -9.60
N SER A 48 4.40 -20.05 -10.86
CA SER A 48 5.03 -20.86 -11.91
C SER A 48 5.88 -20.01 -12.86
N ARG A 49 6.72 -20.64 -13.68
CA ARG A 49 7.47 -19.92 -14.73
C ARG A 49 6.55 -19.24 -15.74
N SER A 50 5.45 -19.90 -16.12
CA SER A 50 4.44 -19.32 -17.02
C SER A 50 3.78 -18.09 -16.40
N ASP A 51 3.52 -18.09 -15.09
CA ASP A 51 2.99 -16.90 -14.42
C ASP A 51 4.02 -15.77 -14.40
N ALA A 52 5.30 -16.10 -14.22
CA ALA A 52 6.39 -15.11 -14.30
C ALA A 52 6.46 -14.45 -15.68
N ASP A 53 6.31 -15.22 -16.76
CA ASP A 53 6.26 -14.70 -18.13
C ASP A 53 5.02 -13.81 -18.32
N ARG A 54 3.84 -14.24 -17.86
CA ARG A 54 2.60 -13.45 -17.94
C ARG A 54 2.68 -12.12 -17.19
N LEU A 55 3.28 -12.09 -16.01
CA LEU A 55 3.49 -10.88 -15.23
C LEU A 55 4.42 -9.90 -15.96
N ARG A 56 5.51 -10.41 -16.55
CA ARG A 56 6.44 -9.62 -17.37
C ARG A 56 5.78 -9.07 -18.63
N ASP A 57 5.06 -9.92 -19.37
CA ASP A 57 4.37 -9.54 -20.60
C ASP A 57 3.30 -8.46 -20.36
N GLN A 58 2.68 -8.48 -19.18
CA GLN A 58 1.70 -7.46 -18.75
C GLN A 58 2.34 -6.22 -18.11
N GLY A 59 3.65 -6.20 -17.89
CA GLY A 59 4.34 -5.08 -17.25
C GLY A 59 3.98 -4.87 -15.78
N ILE A 60 3.52 -5.92 -15.09
CA ILE A 60 3.11 -5.87 -13.67
C ILE A 60 3.95 -6.81 -12.81
N ARG A 61 3.92 -6.57 -11.50
CA ARG A 61 4.44 -7.50 -10.50
C ARG A 61 3.42 -7.73 -9.39
N TYR A 62 3.51 -8.90 -8.76
CA TYR A 62 2.74 -9.26 -7.58
C TYR A 62 3.68 -9.32 -6.38
N ASP A 63 3.35 -8.59 -5.33
CA ASP A 63 4.16 -8.52 -4.13
C ASP A 63 3.32 -8.95 -2.91
N ILE A 64 3.98 -9.38 -1.85
CA ILE A 64 3.38 -9.62 -0.53
C ILE A 64 4.14 -8.81 0.51
N THR A 65 3.41 -8.14 1.41
CA THR A 65 3.98 -7.47 2.58
C THR A 65 3.38 -8.05 3.86
N ILE A 66 4.24 -8.35 4.83
CA ILE A 66 3.86 -8.86 6.15
C ILE A 66 4.31 -7.87 7.21
N ILE A 67 3.35 -7.37 8.01
CA ILE A 67 3.55 -6.36 9.06
C ILE A 67 3.13 -6.97 10.40
N PRO A 68 4.07 -7.48 11.22
CA PRO A 68 3.80 -7.87 12.60
C PRO A 68 3.27 -6.69 13.44
N PRO A 69 2.54 -6.95 14.53
CA PRO A 69 2.02 -5.90 15.39
C PRO A 69 3.13 -5.27 16.23
N HIS A 70 3.31 -3.96 16.13
CA HIS A 70 4.22 -3.18 16.97
C HIS A 70 3.67 -1.78 17.24
N MET A 71 4.15 -1.15 18.32
CA MET A 71 4.01 0.28 18.58
C MET A 71 5.35 0.96 18.36
N LEU A 72 5.36 2.10 17.68
CA LEU A 72 6.51 2.96 17.47
C LEU A 72 6.36 4.18 18.39
N GLY A 73 6.69 3.99 19.66
CA GLY A 73 6.39 4.97 20.71
C GLY A 73 4.88 5.09 20.91
N CYS A 74 4.29 6.22 20.49
CA CYS A 74 2.87 6.47 20.60
C CYS A 74 2.04 6.09 19.36
N GLU A 75 2.67 5.80 18.21
CA GLU A 75 1.97 5.46 16.96
C GLU A 75 2.00 3.96 16.64
N TYR A 76 0.97 3.48 15.97
CA TYR A 76 0.94 2.09 15.48
C TYR A 76 1.95 1.90 14.36
N ILE A 77 2.50 0.68 14.25
CA ILE A 77 3.39 0.33 13.16
C ILE A 77 2.75 0.60 11.79
N LYS A 78 3.57 1.15 10.90
CA LYS A 78 3.17 1.56 9.56
C LYS A 78 4.27 1.29 8.55
N THR A 79 3.92 1.27 7.27
CA THR A 79 4.90 1.35 6.18
C THR A 79 5.51 2.75 6.10
N ALA A 80 6.68 2.88 5.48
CA ALA A 80 7.35 4.17 5.31
C ALA A 80 6.53 5.21 4.54
N GLY A 81 5.60 4.74 3.69
CA GLY A 81 4.82 5.58 2.79
C GLY A 81 5.58 6.00 1.55
N HIS A 82 4.89 6.13 0.42
CA HIS A 82 5.46 6.65 -0.81
C HIS A 82 4.40 7.11 -1.80
N TYR A 83 4.85 7.81 -2.83
CA TYR A 83 4.10 8.12 -4.04
C TYR A 83 4.65 7.31 -5.22
N HIS A 84 3.86 7.18 -6.29
CA HIS A 84 4.33 6.67 -7.56
C HIS A 84 4.69 7.82 -8.51
N PRO A 85 5.64 7.63 -9.43
CA PRO A 85 5.92 8.62 -10.45
C PRO A 85 4.80 8.66 -11.49
N ASN A 86 4.78 9.74 -12.27
CA ASN A 86 3.94 9.81 -13.47
C ASN A 86 4.31 8.70 -14.45
N ILE A 87 3.32 8.20 -15.17
CA ILE A 87 3.56 7.32 -16.32
C ILE A 87 4.42 8.07 -17.36
N PRO A 88 5.35 7.39 -18.07
CA PRO A 88 6.19 8.03 -19.09
C PRO A 88 5.34 8.77 -20.14
N GLY A 89 5.57 10.08 -20.27
CA GLY A 89 4.84 10.92 -21.22
C GLY A 89 3.41 11.33 -20.79
N GLY A 90 2.96 10.95 -19.59
CA GLY A 90 1.66 11.32 -19.04
C GLY A 90 1.74 12.26 -17.84
N SER A 91 0.56 12.65 -17.34
CA SER A 91 0.38 13.58 -16.21
C SER A 91 -0.22 12.93 -14.96
N ILE A 92 -0.45 11.62 -14.98
CA ILE A 92 -1.02 10.86 -13.87
C ILE A 92 -0.03 9.79 -13.40
N THR A 93 -0.08 9.43 -12.12
CA THR A 93 0.80 8.38 -11.56
C THR A 93 0.27 6.97 -11.80
N TYR A 94 1.17 5.98 -11.65
CA TYR A 94 0.76 4.59 -11.59
C TYR A 94 -0.17 4.33 -10.38
N PRO A 95 -1.31 3.64 -10.55
CA PRO A 95 -2.11 3.16 -9.43
C PRO A 95 -1.54 1.86 -8.86
N GLU A 96 -2.13 1.41 -7.76
CA GLU A 96 -1.80 0.13 -7.15
C GLU A 96 -3.03 -0.48 -6.49
N ILE A 97 -3.18 -1.80 -6.61
CA ILE A 97 -4.27 -2.51 -5.95
C ILE A 97 -3.75 -3.45 -4.89
N TYR A 98 -4.30 -3.34 -3.69
CA TYR A 98 -4.03 -4.21 -2.55
C TYR A 98 -5.14 -5.23 -2.36
N GLU A 99 -4.77 -6.38 -1.80
CA GLU A 99 -5.67 -7.34 -1.17
C GLU A 99 -5.18 -7.65 0.25
N VAL A 100 -6.04 -7.52 1.25
CA VAL A 100 -5.74 -7.98 2.61
C VAL A 100 -5.93 -9.49 2.65
N LEU A 101 -4.86 -10.24 2.87
CA LEU A 101 -4.91 -11.70 2.94
C LEU A 101 -5.24 -12.17 4.38
N GLU A 102 -4.64 -11.53 5.38
CA GLU A 102 -4.82 -11.85 6.79
C GLU A 102 -4.76 -10.57 7.63
N GLY A 103 -5.63 -10.44 8.64
CA GLY A 103 -5.66 -9.30 9.56
C GLY A 103 -6.51 -8.13 9.06
N GLU A 104 -6.18 -6.93 9.55
CA GLU A 104 -6.87 -5.67 9.25
C GLU A 104 -5.84 -4.58 8.95
N ALA A 105 -6.11 -3.79 7.92
CA ALA A 105 -5.28 -2.68 7.48
C ALA A 105 -6.05 -1.37 7.54
N LEU A 106 -5.36 -0.31 7.95
CA LEU A 106 -5.74 1.06 7.62
C LEU A 106 -4.83 1.57 6.51
N TYR A 107 -5.39 1.95 5.38
CA TYR A 107 -4.66 2.60 4.29
C TYR A 107 -4.92 4.11 4.36
N LEU A 108 -3.91 4.87 4.81
CA LEU A 108 -3.93 6.32 4.70
C LEU A 108 -3.47 6.69 3.29
N CYS A 109 -4.39 7.18 2.47
CA CYS A 109 -4.14 7.66 1.12
C CYS A 109 -4.24 9.19 1.09
N GLN A 110 -3.32 9.86 0.39
CA GLN A 110 -3.30 11.32 0.32
C GLN A 110 -2.80 11.81 -1.05
N LYS A 111 -3.43 12.86 -1.58
CA LYS A 111 -2.87 13.58 -2.74
C LYS A 111 -1.58 14.30 -2.37
N THR A 112 -0.74 14.64 -3.36
CA THR A 112 0.52 15.37 -3.10
C THR A 112 0.27 16.78 -2.54
N ASP A 113 -0.78 17.47 -3.01
CA ASP A 113 -1.19 18.80 -2.53
C ASP A 113 -2.04 18.75 -1.25
N LEU A 114 -2.26 17.55 -0.71
CA LEU A 114 -3.06 17.29 0.50
C LEU A 114 -4.51 17.82 0.41
N SER A 115 -5.02 18.05 -0.80
CA SER A 115 -6.40 18.48 -1.06
C SER A 115 -7.44 17.39 -0.80
N ASP A 116 -7.01 16.13 -0.77
CA ASP A 116 -7.79 15.00 -0.27
C ASP A 116 -6.89 14.07 0.54
N VAL A 117 -7.38 13.67 1.71
CA VAL A 117 -6.73 12.74 2.62
C VAL A 117 -7.80 11.80 3.15
N VAL A 118 -7.64 10.51 2.87
CA VAL A 118 -8.63 9.50 3.21
C VAL A 118 -7.97 8.31 3.89
N VAL A 119 -8.62 7.78 4.91
CA VAL A 119 -8.31 6.46 5.44
C VAL A 119 -9.34 5.45 4.96
N VAL A 120 -8.85 4.36 4.38
CA VAL A 120 -9.65 3.18 4.02
C VAL A 120 -9.42 2.08 5.04
N ASN A 121 -10.49 1.60 5.67
CA ASN A 121 -10.44 0.41 6.51
C ASN A 121 -10.68 -0.86 5.66
N ALA A 122 -9.85 -1.87 5.84
CA ALA A 122 -9.93 -3.12 5.09
C ALA A 122 -9.57 -4.31 5.97
N ALA A 123 -10.33 -5.40 5.85
CA ALA A 123 -10.09 -6.66 6.53
C ALA A 123 -9.80 -7.78 5.52
N ALA A 124 -9.43 -8.97 5.99
CA ALA A 124 -9.16 -10.12 5.14
C ALA A 124 -10.23 -10.35 4.04
N GLY A 125 -9.78 -10.47 2.79
CA GLY A 125 -10.60 -10.55 1.58
C GLY A 125 -10.95 -9.20 0.94
N ASP A 126 -10.78 -8.07 1.63
CA ASP A 126 -10.98 -6.76 1.02
C ASP A 126 -9.88 -6.44 0.01
N LYS A 127 -10.27 -5.69 -1.04
CA LYS A 127 -9.35 -5.12 -2.01
C LYS A 127 -9.44 -3.61 -1.96
N VAL A 128 -8.30 -2.93 -1.97
CA VAL A 128 -8.22 -1.46 -1.93
C VAL A 128 -7.43 -0.98 -3.13
N LEU A 129 -8.05 -0.14 -3.95
CA LEU A 129 -7.39 0.48 -5.10
C LEU A 129 -6.88 1.85 -4.69
N VAL A 130 -5.56 2.02 -4.67
CA VAL A 130 -4.92 3.33 -4.58
C VAL A 130 -4.93 3.94 -6.00
N PRO A 131 -5.73 4.99 -6.23
CA PRO A 131 -5.86 5.59 -7.55
C PRO A 131 -4.61 6.42 -7.91
N PRO A 132 -4.48 6.85 -9.17
CA PRO A 132 -3.45 7.80 -9.57
C PRO A 132 -3.44 9.05 -8.69
N ASP A 133 -2.25 9.62 -8.52
CA ASP A 133 -1.93 10.86 -7.79
C ASP A 133 -2.04 10.77 -6.26
N TYR A 134 -2.33 9.59 -5.71
CA TYR A 134 -2.32 9.33 -4.26
C TYR A 134 -1.03 8.62 -3.83
N GLY A 135 -0.40 9.15 -2.79
CA GLY A 135 0.54 8.42 -1.96
C GLY A 135 -0.22 7.60 -0.92
N HIS A 136 0.39 6.54 -0.40
CA HIS A 136 -0.27 5.65 0.55
C HIS A 136 0.67 5.16 1.66
N ILE A 137 0.12 5.00 2.85
CA ILE A 137 0.75 4.42 4.05
C ILE A 137 -0.20 3.35 4.58
N THR A 138 0.31 2.15 4.84
CA THR A 138 -0.47 1.08 5.48
C THR A 138 -0.11 0.98 6.95
N ILE A 139 -1.11 0.91 7.81
CA ILE A 139 -0.97 0.86 9.26
C ILE A 139 -1.60 -0.43 9.77
N ASN A 140 -0.86 -1.19 10.57
CA ASN A 140 -1.41 -2.32 11.33
C ASN A 140 -1.75 -1.84 12.74
N ARG A 141 -3.03 -1.58 12.99
CA ARG A 141 -3.53 -1.16 14.31
C ARG A 141 -3.90 -2.29 15.25
N SER A 142 -3.73 -3.54 14.83
CA SER A 142 -4.17 -4.71 15.58
C SER A 142 -3.02 -5.32 16.39
N ASN A 143 -3.34 -6.24 17.29
CA ASN A 143 -2.35 -7.09 17.97
C ASN A 143 -2.05 -8.38 17.20
N LYS A 144 -2.44 -8.46 15.92
CA LYS A 144 -2.21 -9.61 15.04
C LYS A 144 -1.34 -9.18 13.86
N THR A 145 -0.70 -10.15 13.22
CA THR A 145 0.04 -9.91 11.98
C THR A 145 -0.93 -9.50 10.86
N LEU A 146 -0.60 -8.42 10.15
CA LEU A 146 -1.23 -8.04 8.89
C LEU A 146 -0.43 -8.62 7.74
N LYS A 147 -1.09 -9.31 6.82
CA LYS A 147 -0.51 -9.78 5.56
C LYS A 147 -1.38 -9.31 4.42
N MET A 148 -0.75 -8.67 3.45
CA MET A 148 -1.41 -8.15 2.26
C MET A 148 -0.59 -8.47 1.03
N ALA A 149 -1.27 -8.60 -0.09
CA ALA A 149 -0.66 -8.65 -1.40
C ALA A 149 -0.99 -7.36 -2.16
N ASN A 150 -0.20 -7.06 -3.19
CA ASN A 150 -0.49 -5.99 -4.13
C ASN A 150 -0.10 -6.38 -5.56
N PHE A 151 -0.86 -5.86 -6.53
CA PHE A 151 -0.40 -5.74 -7.91
C PHE A 151 -0.08 -4.29 -8.21
N VAL A 152 1.02 -4.11 -8.93
CA VAL A 152 1.53 -2.80 -9.29
C VAL A 152 2.30 -2.89 -10.61
N ALA A 153 2.41 -1.77 -11.33
CA ALA A 153 3.30 -1.69 -12.48
C ALA A 153 4.74 -2.05 -12.08
N ARG A 154 5.43 -2.76 -12.97
CA ARG A 154 6.77 -3.30 -12.71
C ARG A 154 7.85 -2.23 -12.79
N ASP A 155 7.76 -1.37 -13.79
CA ASP A 155 8.88 -0.55 -14.27
C ASP A 155 8.86 0.87 -13.69
N PHE A 156 8.76 0.97 -12.35
CA PHE A 156 8.99 2.23 -11.66
C PHE A 156 9.68 2.06 -10.31
N SER A 157 10.26 3.16 -9.82
CA SER A 157 10.76 3.29 -8.45
C SER A 157 9.88 4.23 -7.64
N SER A 158 9.48 3.80 -6.44
CA SER A 158 8.67 4.59 -5.53
C SER A 158 9.36 5.88 -5.11
N LEU A 159 8.59 6.97 -5.02
CA LEU A 159 9.05 8.29 -4.58
C LEU A 159 8.80 8.45 -3.07
N TYR A 160 9.82 8.15 -2.26
CA TYR A 160 9.74 8.27 -0.80
C TYR A 160 9.95 9.71 -0.29
N TYR A 161 10.67 10.53 -1.04
CA TYR A 161 11.09 11.87 -0.61
C TYR A 161 9.92 12.78 -0.16
N PRO A 162 8.77 12.85 -0.86
CA PRO A 162 7.65 13.72 -0.43
C PRO A 162 7.11 13.38 0.97
N ILE A 163 7.05 12.08 1.32
CA ILE A 163 6.63 11.64 2.66
C ILE A 163 7.72 11.97 3.69
N LYS A 164 8.99 11.77 3.35
CA LYS A 164 10.13 12.08 4.24
C LYS A 164 10.23 13.57 4.55
N GLU A 165 10.04 14.44 3.57
CA GLU A 165 10.10 15.90 3.75
C GLU A 165 9.05 16.38 4.79
N LYS A 166 7.87 15.77 4.74
CA LYS A 166 6.77 16.01 5.70
C LYS A 166 6.90 15.21 6.98
N ALA A 167 7.98 14.45 7.16
CA ALA A 167 8.23 13.54 8.27
C ALA A 167 7.10 12.51 8.53
N GLY A 168 6.41 12.09 7.47
CA GLY A 168 5.27 11.17 7.55
C GLY A 168 4.11 11.56 6.65
N GLY A 169 2.97 10.91 6.85
CA GLY A 169 1.72 11.27 6.17
C GLY A 169 1.09 12.55 6.74
N ALA A 170 -0.01 12.99 6.15
CA ALA A 170 -0.80 14.12 6.65
C ALA A 170 -1.41 13.87 8.04
N TYR A 171 -1.57 12.60 8.40
CA TYR A 171 -2.03 12.17 9.72
C TYR A 171 -1.21 10.97 10.20
N PHE A 172 -1.11 10.82 11.52
CA PHE A 172 -0.57 9.65 12.20
C PHE A 172 -1.69 8.95 12.97
N PHE A 173 -1.64 7.63 13.06
CA PHE A 173 -2.56 6.86 13.88
C PHE A 173 -1.90 6.41 15.17
N THR A 174 -2.37 6.96 16.29
CA THR A 174 -1.81 6.74 17.63
C THR A 174 -2.75 5.93 18.50
N LYS A 175 -2.28 5.52 19.68
CA LYS A 175 -3.13 4.91 20.71
C LYS A 175 -4.34 5.77 21.10
N ASP A 176 -4.23 7.08 20.95
CA ASP A 176 -5.27 8.06 21.28
C ASP A 176 -6.11 8.47 20.05
N GLY A 177 -5.84 7.86 18.88
CA GLY A 177 -6.55 8.10 17.63
C GLY A 177 -5.73 8.84 16.58
N TRP A 178 -6.42 9.42 15.60
CA TRP A 178 -5.80 10.18 14.51
C TRP A 178 -5.33 11.54 14.99
N ILE A 179 -4.08 11.86 14.71
CA ILE A 179 -3.53 13.19 14.93
C ILE A 179 -3.08 13.78 13.59
N LYS A 180 -3.35 15.07 13.37
CA LYS A 180 -2.87 15.78 12.19
C LYS A 180 -1.37 16.02 12.30
N ASN A 181 -0.64 15.81 11.21
CA ASN A 181 0.79 16.11 11.14
C ASN A 181 1.00 17.63 11.11
N GLU A 182 1.76 18.16 12.07
CA GLU A 182 2.09 19.59 12.16
C GLU A 182 2.89 20.10 10.96
N ARG A 183 3.56 19.22 10.21
CA ARG A 183 4.26 19.56 8.95
C ARG A 183 3.34 19.62 7.72
N CYS A 184 2.06 19.30 7.92
CA CYS A 184 1.01 19.32 6.91
C CYS A 184 -0.17 20.21 7.37
N PRO A 185 0.04 21.47 7.79
CA PRO A 185 -1.05 22.34 8.24
C PRO A 185 -2.13 22.55 7.17
N GLU A 186 -1.74 22.50 5.90
CA GLU A 186 -2.57 22.63 4.70
C GLU A 186 -3.47 21.43 4.43
N ALA A 187 -3.20 20.27 5.03
CA ALA A 187 -3.99 19.07 4.79
C ALA A 187 -5.46 19.28 5.18
N VAL A 188 -6.36 18.82 4.32
CA VAL A 188 -7.80 18.81 4.62
C VAL A 188 -8.13 17.86 5.78
N GLU A 189 -9.38 17.89 6.25
CA GLU A 189 -9.86 16.95 7.26
C GLU A 189 -9.78 15.50 6.75
N LEU A 190 -9.35 14.59 7.64
CA LEU A 190 -9.24 13.17 7.32
C LEU A 190 -10.62 12.57 7.04
N ARG A 191 -10.87 12.23 5.78
CA ARG A 191 -12.05 11.49 5.35
C ARG A 191 -11.92 10.02 5.70
N ARG A 192 -13.05 9.36 5.97
CA ARG A 192 -13.10 7.92 6.23
C ARG A 192 -13.87 7.24 5.11
N ALA A 193 -13.30 6.15 4.59
CA ALA A 193 -13.92 5.30 3.60
C ALA A 193 -13.81 3.83 4.03
N GLU A 194 -14.73 3.03 3.51
CA GLU A 194 -14.66 1.57 3.60
C GLU A 194 -14.04 1.02 2.31
N ALA A 195 -13.52 -0.20 2.34
CA ALA A 195 -13.06 -0.87 1.14
C ALA A 195 -14.19 -0.94 0.07
N PRO A 196 -13.84 -0.86 -1.24
CA PRO A 196 -14.78 -0.96 -2.35
C PRO A 196 -15.84 -2.07 -2.18
N SER A 197 -17.10 -1.68 -2.39
CA SER A 197 -18.24 -2.60 -2.38
C SER A 197 -18.14 -3.62 -3.52
N ALA A 198 -18.94 -4.69 -3.43
CA ALA A 198 -19.02 -5.69 -4.50
C ALA A 198 -19.42 -5.09 -5.86
N ALA A 199 -20.22 -4.01 -5.89
CA ALA A 199 -20.58 -3.33 -7.13
C ALA A 199 -19.40 -2.58 -7.75
N GLN A 200 -18.62 -1.88 -6.91
CA GLN A 200 -17.39 -1.21 -7.35
C GLN A 200 -16.34 -2.22 -7.84
N LEU A 201 -16.10 -3.30 -7.09
CA LEU A 201 -15.15 -4.34 -7.49
C LEU A 201 -15.52 -5.00 -8.83
N ARG A 202 -16.81 -5.24 -9.10
CA ARG A 202 -17.25 -5.79 -10.39
C ARG A 202 -16.90 -4.91 -11.58
N ARG A 203 -16.82 -3.58 -11.41
CA ARG A 203 -16.37 -2.66 -12.48
C ARG A 203 -14.91 -2.91 -12.89
N LEU A 204 -14.11 -3.46 -11.98
CA LEU A 204 -12.70 -3.82 -12.16
C LEU A 204 -12.52 -5.30 -12.51
N GLY A 205 -13.60 -6.07 -12.72
CA GLY A 205 -13.51 -7.53 -12.88
C GLY A 205 -13.11 -8.27 -11.59
N LEU A 206 -13.24 -7.64 -10.43
CA LEU A 206 -12.83 -8.18 -9.13
C LEU A 206 -14.00 -8.69 -8.31
N THR A 207 -13.70 -9.56 -7.35
CA THR A 207 -14.65 -10.05 -6.33
C THR A 207 -13.95 -10.10 -4.97
N LYS A 208 -14.62 -9.61 -3.91
CA LYS A 208 -14.08 -9.56 -2.54
C LYS A 208 -13.56 -10.93 -2.08
N GLY A 209 -14.40 -11.97 -2.11
CA GLY A 209 -14.03 -13.31 -1.64
C GLY A 209 -13.14 -14.14 -2.58
N ARG A 210 -12.55 -13.55 -3.63
CA ARG A 210 -11.65 -14.26 -4.55
C ARG A 210 -10.27 -13.61 -4.51
N GLU A 211 -9.25 -14.43 -4.37
CA GLU A 211 -7.86 -13.99 -4.48
C GLU A 211 -7.64 -13.27 -5.82
N MET A 212 -6.84 -12.21 -5.80
CA MET A 212 -6.52 -11.47 -7.02
C MET A 212 -5.45 -12.17 -7.86
N TYR A 213 -4.60 -13.02 -7.26
CA TYR A 213 -3.48 -13.65 -7.97
C TYR A 213 -3.88 -14.35 -9.29
N PRO A 214 -4.97 -15.14 -9.34
CA PRO A 214 -5.41 -15.80 -10.57
C PRO A 214 -5.74 -14.85 -11.75
N LEU A 215 -6.00 -13.56 -11.49
CA LEU A 215 -6.37 -12.58 -12.52
C LEU A 215 -5.28 -12.34 -13.56
N ILE A 216 -4.02 -12.70 -13.27
CA ILE A 216 -2.93 -12.65 -14.27
C ILE A 216 -3.22 -13.51 -15.51
N LYS A 217 -4.20 -14.42 -15.42
CA LYS A 217 -4.63 -15.29 -16.52
C LYS A 217 -5.65 -14.63 -17.45
N GLU A 218 -6.30 -13.56 -16.99
CA GLU A 218 -7.37 -12.86 -17.67
C GLU A 218 -6.83 -11.57 -18.29
N LYS A 219 -6.67 -11.55 -19.61
CA LYS A 219 -6.12 -10.39 -20.32
C LYS A 219 -7.01 -9.16 -20.14
N GLY A 220 -6.39 -8.01 -19.86
CA GLY A 220 -7.06 -6.72 -19.79
C GLY A 220 -7.61 -6.34 -18.41
N ILE A 221 -7.86 -7.30 -17.51
CA ILE A 221 -8.41 -6.98 -16.17
C ILE A 221 -7.48 -6.07 -15.37
N LEU A 222 -6.17 -6.28 -15.47
CA LEU A 222 -5.15 -5.52 -14.75
C LEU A 222 -4.50 -4.42 -15.60
N GLU A 223 -5.04 -4.12 -16.79
CA GLU A 223 -4.46 -3.12 -17.70
C GLU A 223 -4.45 -1.71 -17.09
N PHE A 224 -5.41 -1.41 -16.19
CA PHE A 224 -5.44 -0.13 -15.45
C PHE A 224 -4.19 0.13 -14.62
N LEU A 225 -3.40 -0.89 -14.28
CA LEU A 225 -2.14 -0.72 -13.55
C LEU A 225 -1.01 -0.15 -14.41
N THR A 226 -1.01 -0.42 -15.71
CA THR A 226 0.06 0.01 -16.64
C THR A 226 -0.39 1.08 -17.63
N HIS A 227 -1.69 1.17 -17.90
CA HIS A 227 -2.32 2.17 -18.74
C HIS A 227 -3.48 2.91 -18.05
N PRO A 228 -3.28 3.48 -16.84
CA PRO A 228 -4.35 4.12 -16.07
C PRO A 228 -5.10 5.23 -16.83
N GLU A 229 -4.45 5.86 -17.81
CA GLU A 229 -5.03 6.92 -18.64
C GLU A 229 -6.22 6.45 -19.48
N LYS A 230 -6.31 5.15 -19.75
CA LYS A 230 -7.41 4.52 -20.49
C LYS A 230 -8.57 4.06 -19.60
N HIS A 231 -8.39 4.13 -18.28
CA HIS A 231 -9.27 3.52 -17.28
C HIS A 231 -9.67 4.51 -16.17
N LEU A 232 -9.65 5.82 -16.47
CA LEU A 232 -9.89 6.86 -15.47
C LEU A 232 -11.24 6.72 -14.74
N ASP A 233 -12.27 6.29 -15.47
CA ASP A 233 -13.60 6.04 -14.93
C ASP A 233 -13.57 4.97 -13.83
N GLN A 234 -12.68 3.98 -13.93
CA GLN A 234 -12.58 2.87 -12.99
C GLN A 234 -12.13 3.30 -11.59
N PHE A 235 -11.44 4.44 -11.46
CA PHE A 235 -10.98 4.96 -10.17
C PHE A 235 -12.05 5.77 -9.43
N GLU A 236 -13.10 6.21 -10.11
CA GLU A 236 -14.13 7.05 -9.53
C GLU A 236 -14.86 6.36 -8.37
N GLY A 237 -14.78 6.99 -7.20
CA GLY A 237 -15.44 6.54 -5.97
C GLY A 237 -14.78 5.31 -5.33
N MET A 238 -13.54 4.97 -5.68
CA MET A 238 -12.85 3.81 -5.09
C MET A 238 -12.26 4.08 -3.71
N ILE A 239 -11.99 5.35 -3.38
CA ILE A 239 -11.58 5.81 -2.04
C ILE A 239 -12.24 7.13 -1.66
#